data_AF-C1EJH5-F1
#
_entry.id   AF-C1EJH5-F1
#
_cell.length_a   1.000
_cell.length_b   1.000
_cell.length_c   1.000
_cell.angle_alpha   90.00
_cell.angle_beta   90.00
_cell.angle_gamma   90.00
#
_symmetry.space_group_name_H-M   'P 1'
#
loop_
_entity.id
_entity.type
_entity.pdbx_description
1 polymer ?
#
loop_
_entity_poly.entity_id
_entity_poly.type
_entity_poly.pdbx_seq_one_letter_code
_entity_poly.pdbx_strand_id
1 'polypeptide(L)'
;MLVAVLRRGSRATTARECAHLTDSWSKDVHINPSSTFAERTLSGVDTSCSPLPPTRRCRSSSSSAGDKWSGAHERSWAASSIGGSHGASPDPRQITAQLKHAQGARAILANVGNHLEKLNPIHASFALNLLGKDASRNRKGQLRDLLRNDGAFAGLLQLTKRFATEFPAREFSNALHGIAKLCANKALDARGATTVEVIEALDAALVKCAGDLEPQGSSIVWWAYAILGRPPSQEAAAALASVTVRGACQMGSQHVGNTWWALGSLIGGESRPSSNREAAKYLHQNDEMWRGLIEAAKREAAKGMRSQELANVAWSLATTRRVIDEDLWAIVQKAIAKGADEMNAHAVSTIWWAHATLGRLPDGPALTALCAATERSAREAFNAQDVATTVWSLATLSSLRGMPLPRCYDDAWKIARDMQPGQFHNTGLCKLFHAYLMRKHGLSVGDKGEYPVWIINQAKDAWIMQVRDLHDQHASHTYQSEIAGVFRDQLKLNCEVERVTDGGYFSVDVYLPDGEVAVEYDGPQHFVGPGRDQLRSFRSGETCTKTAATELRDLFLAKTCAGS
;
A
#
# COMPACT_ATOMS: atom_id res chain seq x y z
N MET A 1 0.15 18.82 -17.13
CA MET A 1 1.38 18.02 -17.18
C MET A 1 2.53 18.97 -17.04
N LEU A 2 3.50 18.68 -16.17
CA LEU A 2 4.71 19.48 -15.99
C LEU A 2 5.88 18.73 -16.61
N VAL A 3 6.62 19.41 -17.47
CA VAL A 3 7.91 18.97 -17.97
C VAL A 3 8.95 19.71 -17.15
N ALA A 4 9.76 18.99 -16.37
CA ALA A 4 10.91 19.61 -15.71
C ALA A 4 12.08 19.64 -16.70
N VAL A 5 12.64 20.82 -16.95
CA VAL A 5 13.77 21.02 -17.87
C VAL A 5 14.98 21.44 -17.05
N LEU A 6 16.05 20.65 -17.10
CA LEU A 6 17.29 20.91 -16.39
C LEU A 6 18.43 21.07 -17.41
N ARG A 7 19.08 22.24 -17.41
CA ARG A 7 20.25 22.54 -18.27
C ARG A 7 21.54 22.41 -17.46
N ARG A 8 22.56 21.77 -18.04
CA ARG A 8 23.90 21.68 -17.43
C ARG A 8 24.51 23.07 -17.20
N GLY A 9 25.04 23.33 -16.00
CA GLY A 9 25.69 24.59 -15.63
C GLY A 9 24.78 25.74 -15.15
N SER A 10 23.46 25.55 -15.09
CA SER A 10 22.53 26.56 -14.53
C SER A 10 22.22 26.27 -13.05
N ARG A 11 22.13 27.32 -12.21
CA ARG A 11 21.56 27.18 -10.85
C ARG A 11 20.11 26.75 -10.97
N ALA A 12 19.71 25.73 -10.21
CA ALA A 12 18.36 25.18 -10.20
C ALA A 12 17.33 26.29 -9.93
N THR A 13 16.55 26.65 -10.94
CA THR A 13 15.41 27.54 -10.78
C THR A 13 14.25 26.70 -10.26
N THR A 14 13.91 26.89 -8.99
CA THR A 14 12.70 26.33 -8.38
C THR A 14 11.47 26.70 -9.20
N ALA A 15 10.45 25.84 -9.21
CA ALA A 15 9.23 25.91 -10.02
C ALA A 15 8.46 27.25 -10.05
N ARG A 16 8.82 28.26 -9.24
CA ARG A 16 8.31 29.63 -9.37
C ARG A 16 8.81 30.36 -10.62
N GLU A 17 9.92 29.96 -11.22
CA GLU A 17 10.55 30.69 -12.34
C GLU A 17 10.35 30.03 -13.72
N CYS A 18 9.56 28.96 -13.83
CA CYS A 18 9.18 28.41 -15.15
C CYS A 18 8.35 29.40 -15.99
N ALA A 19 7.72 30.41 -15.37
CA ALA A 19 7.10 31.54 -16.08
C ALA A 19 8.12 32.52 -16.69
N HIS A 20 9.39 32.49 -16.27
CA HIS A 20 10.44 33.36 -16.80
C HIS A 20 11.34 32.67 -17.85
N LEU A 21 11.40 31.34 -17.88
CA LEU A 21 12.02 30.60 -19.00
C LEU A 21 11.16 30.64 -20.27
N THR A 22 9.85 30.84 -20.17
CA THR A 22 8.97 31.09 -21.33
C THR A 22 9.27 32.44 -22.00
N ASP A 23 9.68 33.46 -21.24
CA ASP A 23 10.06 34.76 -21.80
C ASP A 23 11.43 34.75 -22.48
N SER A 24 12.38 33.90 -22.04
CA SER A 24 13.66 33.74 -22.72
C SER A 24 13.53 32.89 -24.00
N TRP A 25 12.56 31.99 -24.07
CA TRP A 25 12.24 31.22 -25.28
C TRP A 25 11.44 32.04 -26.31
N SER A 26 10.63 33.00 -25.85
CA SER A 26 9.85 33.89 -26.71
C SER A 26 10.69 34.83 -27.59
N LYS A 27 11.98 35.03 -27.30
CA LYS A 27 12.83 35.94 -28.06
C LYS A 27 13.54 35.29 -29.25
N ASP A 28 13.70 33.96 -29.28
CA ASP A 28 14.49 33.29 -30.33
C ASP A 28 13.72 32.28 -31.19
N VAL A 29 12.51 31.84 -30.82
CA VAL A 29 11.68 30.95 -31.67
C VAL A 29 10.20 31.28 -31.50
N HIS A 30 9.50 31.58 -32.60
CA HIS A 30 8.08 32.00 -32.67
C HIS A 30 7.03 30.92 -32.28
N ILE A 31 7.32 29.99 -31.38
CA ILE A 31 6.37 28.94 -30.98
C ILE A 31 6.38 28.82 -29.46
N ASN A 32 5.21 29.00 -28.83
CA ASN A 32 5.02 28.76 -27.40
C ASN A 32 4.70 27.26 -27.17
N PRO A 33 5.65 26.42 -26.72
CA PRO A 33 5.45 24.98 -26.68
C PRO A 33 4.45 24.55 -25.59
N SER A 34 4.29 25.35 -24.52
CA SER A 34 3.49 24.96 -23.36
C SER A 34 1.99 24.80 -23.68
N SER A 35 1.46 25.58 -24.62
CA SER A 35 0.06 25.47 -25.06
C SER A 35 -0.15 24.26 -25.96
N THR A 36 0.78 24.01 -26.88
CA THR A 36 0.68 22.91 -27.87
C THR A 36 0.82 21.53 -27.22
N PHE A 37 1.70 21.39 -26.23
CA PHE A 37 1.85 20.14 -25.47
C PHE A 37 0.62 19.84 -24.59
N ALA A 38 -0.01 20.87 -24.01
CA ALA A 38 -1.21 20.73 -23.20
C ALA A 38 -2.46 20.37 -24.06
N GLU A 39 -2.63 20.96 -25.23
CA GLU A 39 -3.80 20.73 -26.09
C GLU A 39 -3.84 19.31 -26.71
N ARG A 40 -2.70 18.75 -27.13
CA ARG A 40 -2.66 17.41 -27.78
C ARG A 40 -2.82 16.23 -26.82
N THR A 41 -2.42 16.36 -25.56
CA THR A 41 -2.60 15.29 -24.55
C THR A 41 -3.99 15.30 -23.91
N LEU A 42 -4.71 16.42 -23.97
CA LEU A 42 -6.04 16.59 -23.35
C LEU A 42 -7.21 16.10 -24.20
N SER A 43 -7.05 15.94 -25.51
CA SER A 43 -8.10 15.45 -26.41
C SER A 43 -8.37 13.94 -26.29
N GLY A 44 -7.54 13.20 -25.55
CA GLY A 44 -7.70 11.75 -25.33
C GLY A 44 -8.63 11.35 -24.18
N VAL A 45 -9.40 12.27 -23.58
CA VAL A 45 -10.30 11.97 -22.46
C VAL A 45 -11.71 12.45 -22.77
N ASP A 46 -12.52 11.55 -23.34
CA ASP A 46 -13.95 11.76 -23.52
C ASP A 46 -14.63 12.07 -22.18
N THR A 47 -15.31 13.21 -22.14
CA THR A 47 -16.13 13.66 -21.03
C THR A 47 -17.55 13.87 -21.53
N SER A 48 -18.47 12.99 -21.13
CA SER A 48 -19.89 13.32 -21.11
C SER A 48 -20.44 13.10 -19.70
N CYS A 49 -20.91 14.20 -19.11
CA CYS A 49 -21.62 14.26 -17.84
C CYS A 49 -23.07 14.68 -18.15
N SER A 50 -24.02 14.21 -17.35
CA SER A 50 -25.31 14.87 -17.15
C SER A 50 -25.87 14.57 -15.74
N PRO A 51 -26.74 15.43 -15.18
CA PRO A 51 -26.78 15.75 -13.75
C PRO A 51 -28.01 15.22 -12.96
N LEU A 52 -27.87 15.19 -11.63
CA LEU A 52 -28.92 15.08 -10.57
C LEU A 52 -29.75 16.41 -10.49
N PRO A 53 -30.77 16.65 -9.59
CA PRO A 53 -31.26 15.96 -8.36
C PRO A 53 -32.85 16.01 -8.24
N PRO A 54 -33.60 16.08 -7.09
CA PRO A 54 -33.28 15.99 -5.64
C PRO A 54 -34.27 15.23 -4.68
N THR A 55 -33.72 14.83 -3.53
CA THR A 55 -34.24 14.86 -2.12
C THR A 55 -35.65 14.40 -1.72
N ARG A 56 -35.73 13.65 -0.61
CA ARG A 56 -36.69 13.91 0.49
C ARG A 56 -36.20 13.44 1.88
N ARG A 57 -36.27 14.40 2.81
CA ARG A 57 -36.36 14.37 4.29
C ARG A 57 -37.37 13.30 4.79
N CYS A 58 -37.42 12.78 6.02
CA CYS A 58 -37.00 13.22 7.35
C CYS A 58 -37.38 12.13 8.40
N ARG A 59 -36.92 12.34 9.65
CA ARG A 59 -37.51 11.95 10.96
C ARG A 59 -37.09 10.63 11.62
N SER A 60 -36.05 10.78 12.44
CA SER A 60 -36.05 10.61 13.91
C SER A 60 -37.11 9.70 14.55
N SER A 61 -36.64 8.72 15.34
CA SER A 61 -37.10 8.58 16.72
C SER A 61 -36.02 7.97 17.60
N SER A 62 -35.84 8.63 18.73
CA SER A 62 -35.00 8.32 19.88
C SER A 62 -35.56 7.15 20.68
N SER A 63 -34.71 6.27 21.17
CA SER A 63 -34.88 5.73 22.52
C SER A 63 -33.55 5.29 23.12
N SER A 64 -33.44 5.60 24.40
CA SER A 64 -32.28 5.60 25.25
C SER A 64 -32.21 4.36 26.12
N ALA A 65 -30.98 4.09 26.57
CA ALA A 65 -30.61 3.54 27.88
C ALA A 65 -30.46 2.01 28.05
N GLY A 66 -29.42 1.68 28.83
CA GLY A 66 -29.27 0.44 29.60
C GLY A 66 -28.32 -0.58 28.96
N ASP A 67 -27.01 -0.40 29.10
CA ASP A 67 -26.16 -1.02 30.14
C ASP A 67 -25.96 -2.55 30.04
N LYS A 68 -24.67 -2.91 29.94
CA LYS A 68 -23.96 -4.09 30.50
C LYS A 68 -24.62 -5.47 30.46
N TRP A 69 -23.89 -6.42 29.85
CA TRP A 69 -23.51 -7.74 30.41
C TRP A 69 -22.63 -8.47 29.38
N SER A 70 -21.51 -9.16 29.62
CA SER A 70 -21.04 -10.05 30.72
C SER A 70 -22.07 -11.11 31.13
N GLY A 71 -22.08 -12.23 30.43
CA GLY A 71 -22.90 -13.39 30.79
C GLY A 71 -22.43 -14.64 30.06
N ALA A 72 -21.58 -15.41 30.73
CA ALA A 72 -21.37 -16.82 30.43
C ALA A 72 -22.71 -17.56 30.56
N HIS A 73 -22.99 -18.47 29.64
CA HIS A 73 -24.00 -19.50 29.85
C HIS A 73 -23.38 -20.86 29.60
N GLU A 74 -22.93 -21.47 30.69
CA GLU A 74 -22.94 -22.92 30.84
C GLU A 74 -24.38 -23.42 30.67
N ARG A 75 -24.56 -24.47 29.87
CA ARG A 75 -25.72 -25.34 29.96
C ARG A 75 -25.21 -26.77 30.13
N SER A 76 -25.30 -27.25 31.37
CA SER A 76 -25.22 -28.65 31.75
C SER A 76 -26.35 -29.43 31.09
N TRP A 77 -26.05 -30.57 30.46
CA TRP A 77 -27.01 -31.63 30.19
C TRP A 77 -26.38 -33.00 30.40
N ALA A 78 -27.13 -33.82 31.13
CA ALA A 78 -26.77 -35.09 31.73
C ALA A 78 -26.48 -36.21 30.73
N ALA A 79 -25.67 -37.16 31.20
CA ALA A 79 -25.38 -38.42 30.54
C ALA A 79 -26.62 -39.32 30.49
N SER A 80 -26.90 -39.85 29.29
CA SER A 80 -27.65 -41.09 29.11
C SER A 80 -27.00 -41.88 27.98
N SER A 81 -26.26 -42.91 28.37
CA SER A 81 -25.87 -44.01 27.50
C SER A 81 -27.05 -44.97 27.34
N ILE A 82 -27.38 -45.37 26.09
CA ILE A 82 -27.80 -46.72 25.67
C ILE A 82 -27.75 -46.74 24.13
N GLY A 83 -27.23 -47.85 23.59
CA GLY A 83 -26.85 -48.01 22.19
C GLY A 83 -27.98 -48.30 21.20
N GLY A 84 -27.58 -48.38 19.94
CA GLY A 84 -28.42 -48.76 18.80
C GLY A 84 -27.82 -48.28 17.49
N SER A 85 -26.96 -49.11 16.89
CA SER A 85 -26.35 -48.87 15.58
C SER A 85 -27.36 -49.10 14.45
N HIS A 86 -27.85 -48.03 13.81
CA HIS A 86 -28.32 -48.00 12.42
C HIS A 86 -28.00 -46.61 11.84
N GLY A 87 -27.52 -46.57 10.60
CA GLY A 87 -26.85 -45.42 9.97
C GLY A 87 -27.70 -44.15 9.85
N ALA A 88 -27.72 -43.35 10.93
CA ALA A 88 -28.22 -41.99 10.89
C ALA A 88 -27.14 -41.07 10.30
N SER A 89 -27.55 -40.21 9.36
CA SER A 89 -26.69 -39.13 8.87
C SER A 89 -26.27 -38.24 10.06
N PRO A 90 -24.98 -37.90 10.22
CA PRO A 90 -24.53 -37.09 11.34
C PRO A 90 -25.22 -35.72 11.34
N ASP A 91 -25.68 -35.30 12.52
CA ASP A 91 -26.27 -33.98 12.76
C ASP A 91 -25.24 -32.88 12.38
N PRO A 92 -25.63 -31.80 11.68
CA PRO A 92 -24.75 -30.64 11.44
C PRO A 92 -23.95 -30.18 12.66
N ARG A 93 -24.51 -30.28 13.87
CA ARG A 93 -23.79 -29.95 15.12
C ARG A 93 -22.63 -30.90 15.41
N GLN A 94 -22.78 -32.19 15.08
CA GLN A 94 -21.72 -33.19 15.24
C GLN A 94 -20.55 -32.91 14.29
N ILE A 95 -20.83 -32.56 13.02
CA ILE A 95 -19.79 -32.18 12.05
C ILE A 95 -19.03 -30.94 12.54
N THR A 96 -19.76 -29.93 13.03
CA THR A 96 -19.14 -28.72 13.59
C THR A 96 -18.27 -29.04 14.81
N ALA A 97 -18.72 -29.91 15.71
CA ALA A 97 -17.95 -30.35 16.87
C ALA A 97 -16.68 -31.09 16.45
N GLN A 98 -16.78 -32.03 15.50
CA GLN A 98 -15.63 -32.77 14.97
C GLN A 98 -14.60 -31.83 14.34
N LEU A 99 -15.02 -30.87 13.51
CA LEU A 99 -14.12 -29.85 12.95
C LEU A 99 -13.46 -29.00 14.04
N LYS A 100 -14.20 -28.62 15.09
CA LYS A 100 -13.67 -27.83 16.21
C LYS A 100 -12.59 -28.57 16.99
N HIS A 101 -12.73 -29.89 17.14
CA HIS A 101 -11.77 -30.73 17.86
C HIS A 101 -10.61 -31.23 17.00
N ALA A 102 -10.71 -31.10 15.67
CA ALA A 102 -9.65 -31.48 14.75
C ALA A 102 -8.35 -30.68 14.99
N GLN A 103 -7.25 -31.40 15.23
CA GLN A 103 -5.93 -30.81 15.43
C GLN A 103 -5.10 -30.89 14.15
N GLY A 104 -4.82 -29.74 13.54
CA GLY A 104 -4.00 -29.63 12.35
C GLY A 104 -4.72 -29.94 11.03
N ALA A 105 -4.11 -29.54 9.91
CA ALA A 105 -4.72 -29.67 8.59
C ALA A 105 -5.17 -31.08 8.22
N ARG A 106 -4.39 -32.13 8.52
CA ARG A 106 -4.77 -33.52 8.20
C ARG A 106 -6.06 -33.95 8.88
N ALA A 107 -6.22 -33.63 10.17
CA ALA A 107 -7.45 -33.96 10.90
C ALA A 107 -8.63 -33.15 10.38
N ILE A 108 -8.44 -31.88 10.02
CA ILE A 108 -9.48 -31.05 9.42
C ILE A 108 -9.93 -31.67 8.08
N LEU A 109 -8.98 -32.02 7.22
CA LEU A 109 -9.26 -32.60 5.90
C LEU A 109 -9.89 -33.99 5.97
N ALA A 110 -9.50 -34.82 6.94
CA ALA A 110 -10.16 -36.11 7.17
C ALA A 110 -11.65 -35.92 7.51
N ASN A 111 -11.99 -34.94 8.37
CA ASN A 111 -13.38 -34.63 8.70
C ASN A 111 -14.14 -34.04 7.50
N VAL A 112 -13.49 -33.17 6.70
CA VAL A 112 -14.06 -32.65 5.45
C VAL A 112 -14.36 -33.79 4.48
N GLY A 113 -13.42 -34.72 4.27
CA GLY A 113 -13.57 -35.85 3.35
C GLY A 113 -14.68 -36.81 3.79
N ASN A 114 -14.74 -37.15 5.07
CA ASN A 114 -15.76 -38.06 5.62
C ASN A 114 -17.19 -37.51 5.51
N HIS A 115 -17.34 -36.20 5.38
CA HIS A 115 -18.64 -35.52 5.43
C HIS A 115 -18.90 -34.61 4.23
N LEU A 116 -18.13 -34.75 3.14
CA LEU A 116 -18.10 -33.78 2.03
C LEU A 116 -19.50 -33.45 1.49
N GLU A 117 -20.32 -34.47 1.23
CA GLU A 117 -21.68 -34.31 0.69
C GLU A 117 -22.68 -33.68 1.68
N LYS A 118 -22.33 -33.63 2.97
CA LYS A 118 -23.17 -33.14 4.07
C LYS A 118 -22.71 -31.77 4.58
N LEU A 119 -21.62 -31.23 4.03
CA LEU A 119 -21.14 -29.92 4.40
C LEU A 119 -22.12 -28.85 3.89
N ASN A 120 -22.35 -27.84 4.71
CA ASN A 120 -23.14 -26.66 4.38
C ASN A 120 -22.23 -25.42 4.41
N PRO A 121 -22.73 -24.21 4.12
CA PRO A 121 -21.92 -22.99 4.14
C PRO A 121 -21.18 -22.75 5.47
N ILE A 122 -21.81 -23.08 6.61
CA ILE A 122 -21.18 -22.93 7.94
C ILE A 122 -19.97 -23.87 8.06
N HIS A 123 -20.11 -25.14 7.67
CA HIS A 123 -19.01 -26.09 7.73
C HIS A 123 -17.87 -25.72 6.76
N ALA A 124 -18.19 -25.31 5.54
CA ALA A 124 -17.20 -24.96 4.53
C ALA A 124 -16.35 -23.75 4.96
N SER A 125 -17.00 -22.67 5.38
CA SER A 125 -16.31 -21.47 5.90
C SER A 125 -15.49 -21.77 7.15
N PHE A 126 -16.01 -22.60 8.07
CA PHE A 126 -15.31 -22.96 9.29
C PHE A 126 -14.07 -23.80 9.00
N ALA A 127 -14.15 -24.80 8.13
CA ALA A 127 -13.01 -25.61 7.72
C ALA A 127 -11.92 -24.77 7.05
N LEU A 128 -12.28 -23.86 6.13
CA LEU A 128 -11.33 -22.93 5.50
C LEU A 128 -10.64 -22.02 6.53
N ASN A 129 -11.40 -21.47 7.48
CA ASN A 129 -10.84 -20.61 8.52
C ASN A 129 -9.88 -21.39 9.45
N LEU A 130 -10.22 -22.64 9.79
CA LEU A 130 -9.33 -23.51 10.56
C LEU A 130 -8.03 -23.83 9.80
N LEU A 131 -8.12 -24.18 8.51
CA LEU A 131 -6.96 -24.42 7.65
C LEU A 131 -6.08 -23.17 7.51
N GLY A 132 -6.67 -21.98 7.34
CA GLY A 132 -5.93 -20.72 7.30
C GLY A 132 -5.22 -20.40 8.61
N LYS A 133 -5.84 -20.71 9.77
CA LYS A 133 -5.19 -20.59 11.09
C LYS A 133 -4.04 -21.59 11.24
N ASP A 134 -4.21 -22.82 10.77
CA ASP A 134 -3.18 -23.85 10.80
C ASP A 134 -1.97 -23.48 9.92
N ALA A 135 -2.22 -22.91 8.75
CA ALA A 135 -1.19 -22.40 7.84
C ALA A 135 -0.29 -21.33 8.48
N SER A 136 -0.84 -20.54 9.40
CA SER A 136 -0.10 -19.50 10.12
C SER A 136 0.82 -20.07 11.21
N ARG A 137 0.64 -21.34 11.61
CA ARG A 137 1.41 -22.02 12.67
C ARG A 137 2.45 -22.99 12.13
N ASN A 138 2.25 -23.52 10.92
CA ASN A 138 3.12 -24.53 10.33
C ASN A 138 4.36 -23.96 9.64
N ARG A 139 5.42 -24.78 9.53
CA ARG A 139 6.62 -24.44 8.74
C ARG A 139 6.27 -24.31 7.26
N LYS A 140 6.74 -23.22 6.62
CA LYS A 140 6.51 -22.90 5.21
C LYS A 140 6.80 -24.12 4.31
N GLY A 141 5.82 -24.57 3.52
CA GLY A 141 5.99 -25.64 2.51
C GLY A 141 5.22 -26.94 2.78
N GLN A 142 5.17 -27.42 4.03
CA GLN A 142 4.56 -28.74 4.33
C GLN A 142 3.05 -28.77 4.04
N LEU A 143 2.33 -27.69 4.37
CA LEU A 143 0.90 -27.61 4.12
C LEU A 143 0.58 -27.49 2.63
N ARG A 144 1.43 -26.81 1.85
CA ARG A 144 1.24 -26.63 0.41
C ARG A 144 1.18 -27.96 -0.32
N ASP A 145 2.09 -28.87 0.01
CA ASP A 145 2.20 -30.17 -0.68
C ASP A 145 1.06 -31.11 -0.26
N LEU A 146 0.58 -31.00 0.98
CA LEU A 146 -0.64 -31.68 1.44
C LEU A 146 -1.87 -31.19 0.64
N LEU A 147 -2.13 -29.87 0.64
CA LEU A 147 -3.33 -29.31 0.02
C LEU A 147 -3.39 -29.53 -1.49
N ARG A 148 -2.24 -29.52 -2.18
CA ARG A 148 -2.17 -29.70 -3.64
C ARG A 148 -2.75 -31.04 -4.12
N ASN A 149 -2.56 -32.09 -3.33
CA ASN A 149 -2.91 -33.47 -3.72
C ASN A 149 -4.09 -34.03 -2.92
N ASP A 150 -4.72 -33.24 -2.05
CA ASP A 150 -5.79 -33.68 -1.18
C ASP A 150 -7.17 -33.48 -1.81
N GLY A 151 -7.86 -34.59 -2.09
CA GLY A 151 -9.18 -34.58 -2.71
C GLY A 151 -10.26 -33.93 -1.85
N ALA A 152 -10.15 -33.98 -0.51
CA ALA A 152 -11.10 -33.34 0.39
C ALA A 152 -10.95 -31.81 0.34
N PHE A 153 -9.71 -31.31 0.24
CA PHE A 153 -9.47 -29.88 0.04
C PHE A 153 -9.97 -29.39 -1.32
N ALA A 154 -9.72 -30.14 -2.40
CA ALA A 154 -10.26 -29.82 -3.72
C ALA A 154 -11.79 -29.77 -3.71
N GLY A 155 -12.43 -30.76 -3.06
CA GLY A 155 -13.87 -30.79 -2.85
C GLY A 155 -14.39 -29.60 -2.02
N LEU A 156 -13.66 -29.20 -0.97
CA LEU A 156 -13.99 -28.03 -0.15
C LEU A 156 -13.98 -26.73 -0.96
N LEU A 157 -13.02 -26.54 -1.86
CA LEU A 157 -12.99 -25.38 -2.76
C LEU A 157 -14.19 -25.38 -3.73
N GLN A 158 -14.54 -26.53 -4.31
CA GLN A 158 -15.71 -26.64 -5.19
C GLN A 158 -17.02 -26.38 -4.45
N LEU A 159 -17.17 -26.88 -3.22
CA LEU A 159 -18.32 -26.56 -2.36
C LEU A 159 -18.37 -25.07 -2.01
N THR A 160 -17.22 -24.45 -1.73
CA THR A 160 -17.15 -23.01 -1.45
C THR A 160 -17.60 -22.18 -2.65
N LYS A 161 -17.18 -22.56 -3.88
CA LYS A 161 -17.67 -21.95 -5.12
C LYS A 161 -19.18 -22.11 -5.27
N ARG A 162 -19.71 -23.32 -5.05
CA ARG A 162 -21.15 -23.61 -5.13
C ARG A 162 -21.96 -22.80 -4.10
N PHE A 163 -21.48 -22.72 -2.87
CA PHE A 163 -22.13 -22.00 -1.78
C PHE A 163 -21.89 -20.49 -1.79
N ALA A 164 -21.19 -19.93 -2.79
CA ALA A 164 -20.79 -18.53 -2.78
C ALA A 164 -21.95 -17.57 -2.46
N THR A 165 -23.13 -17.78 -3.09
CA THR A 165 -24.33 -16.95 -2.88
C THR A 165 -25.20 -17.38 -1.70
N GLU A 166 -24.86 -18.49 -1.03
CA GLU A 166 -25.61 -19.04 0.12
C GLU A 166 -24.94 -18.72 1.46
N PHE A 167 -23.71 -18.20 1.46
CA PHE A 167 -23.04 -17.79 2.68
C PHE A 167 -23.77 -16.62 3.36
N PRO A 168 -24.14 -16.75 4.65
CA PRO A 168 -24.40 -15.57 5.47
C PRO A 168 -23.12 -14.71 5.56
N ALA A 169 -23.29 -13.41 5.79
CA ALA A 169 -22.19 -12.43 5.69
C ALA A 169 -20.97 -12.77 6.58
N ARG A 170 -21.20 -13.32 7.79
CA ARG A 170 -20.13 -13.75 8.69
C ARG A 170 -19.34 -14.93 8.10
N GLU A 171 -20.03 -15.98 7.66
CA GLU A 171 -19.43 -17.16 7.04
C GLU A 171 -18.74 -16.80 5.72
N PHE A 172 -19.29 -15.88 4.94
CA PHE A 172 -18.66 -15.31 3.75
C PHE A 172 -17.30 -14.71 4.09
N SER A 173 -17.25 -13.79 5.06
CA SER A 173 -16.00 -13.13 5.47
C SER A 173 -14.97 -14.14 5.98
N ASN A 174 -15.41 -15.17 6.71
CA ASN A 174 -14.55 -16.24 7.20
C ASN A 174 -13.99 -17.13 6.10
N ALA A 175 -14.79 -17.48 5.08
CA ALA A 175 -14.35 -18.28 3.95
C ALA A 175 -13.26 -17.54 3.16
N LEU A 176 -13.52 -16.28 2.79
CA LEU A 176 -12.57 -15.46 2.04
C LEU A 176 -11.28 -15.20 2.85
N HIS A 177 -11.40 -14.95 4.15
CA HIS A 177 -10.26 -14.80 5.05
C HIS A 177 -9.42 -16.08 5.17
N GLY A 178 -10.06 -17.24 5.27
CA GLY A 178 -9.39 -18.54 5.30
C GLY A 178 -8.56 -18.78 4.04
N ILE A 179 -9.15 -18.53 2.86
CA ILE A 179 -8.47 -18.60 1.56
C ILE A 179 -7.29 -17.63 1.52
N ALA A 180 -7.51 -16.36 1.88
CA ALA A 180 -6.44 -15.37 1.89
C ALA A 180 -5.29 -15.74 2.84
N LYS A 181 -5.58 -16.30 4.03
CA LYS A 181 -4.53 -16.79 4.93
C LYS A 181 -3.74 -17.97 4.36
N LEU A 182 -4.38 -18.88 3.64
CA LEU A 182 -3.67 -19.96 2.94
C LEU A 182 -2.73 -19.38 1.88
N CYS A 183 -3.18 -18.37 1.13
CA CYS A 183 -2.36 -17.67 0.14
C CYS A 183 -1.18 -16.91 0.78
N ALA A 184 -1.42 -16.14 1.85
CA ALA A 184 -0.39 -15.40 2.57
C ALA A 184 0.75 -16.30 3.06
N ASN A 185 0.43 -17.54 3.45
CA ASN A 185 1.39 -18.52 3.94
C ASN A 185 1.93 -19.45 2.84
N LYS A 186 1.67 -19.15 1.56
CA LYS A 186 2.09 -19.93 0.38
C LYS A 186 1.61 -21.40 0.40
N ALA A 187 0.53 -21.67 1.13
CA ALA A 187 -0.12 -22.98 1.19
C ALA A 187 -1.09 -23.17 0.01
N LEU A 188 -1.66 -22.07 -0.49
CA LEU A 188 -2.51 -22.04 -1.67
C LEU A 188 -1.96 -21.01 -2.67
N ASP A 189 -1.99 -21.32 -3.96
CA ASP A 189 -1.64 -20.37 -4.99
C ASP A 189 -2.88 -19.53 -5.36
N ALA A 190 -2.81 -18.22 -5.10
CA ALA A 190 -3.87 -17.27 -5.44
C ALA A 190 -4.11 -17.17 -6.95
N ARG A 191 -3.13 -17.55 -7.78
CA ARG A 191 -3.21 -17.53 -9.24
C ARG A 191 -3.58 -18.89 -9.86
N GLY A 192 -3.75 -19.93 -9.03
CA GLY A 192 -4.20 -21.23 -9.50
C GLY A 192 -5.64 -21.15 -10.02
N ALA A 193 -5.93 -21.80 -11.16
CA ALA A 193 -7.22 -21.72 -11.85
C ALA A 193 -8.43 -21.96 -10.92
N THR A 194 -8.40 -23.03 -10.12
CA THR A 194 -9.48 -23.33 -9.16
C THR A 194 -9.62 -22.25 -8.08
N THR A 195 -8.52 -21.73 -7.55
CA THR A 195 -8.55 -20.66 -6.55
C THR A 195 -9.18 -19.39 -7.13
N VAL A 196 -8.79 -19.05 -8.36
CA VAL A 196 -9.32 -17.89 -9.09
C VAL A 196 -10.83 -18.01 -9.28
N GLU A 197 -11.33 -19.18 -9.72
CA GLU A 197 -12.77 -19.40 -9.89
C GLU A 197 -13.57 -19.27 -8.57
N VAL A 198 -13.00 -19.73 -7.45
CA VAL A 198 -13.63 -19.58 -6.12
C VAL A 198 -13.66 -18.11 -5.72
N ILE A 199 -12.56 -17.38 -5.91
CA ILE A 199 -12.49 -15.95 -5.59
C ILE A 199 -13.48 -15.15 -6.44
N GLU A 200 -13.61 -15.46 -7.73
CA GLU A 200 -14.57 -14.80 -8.62
C GLU A 200 -16.02 -15.06 -8.24
N ALA A 201 -16.34 -16.30 -7.82
CA ALA A 201 -17.67 -16.62 -7.32
C ALA A 201 -17.99 -15.86 -6.01
N LEU A 202 -17.02 -15.78 -5.09
CA LEU A 202 -17.17 -15.01 -3.86
C LEU A 202 -17.28 -13.50 -4.13
N ASP A 203 -16.51 -12.98 -5.08
CA ASP A 203 -16.58 -11.57 -5.49
C ASP A 203 -17.96 -11.19 -6.01
N ALA A 204 -18.52 -12.00 -6.91
CA ALA A 204 -19.88 -11.80 -7.42
C ALA A 204 -20.95 -11.91 -6.31
N ALA A 205 -20.73 -12.80 -5.33
CA ALA A 205 -21.65 -12.98 -4.21
C ALA A 205 -21.57 -11.84 -3.17
N LEU A 206 -20.42 -11.17 -3.02
CA LEU A 206 -20.21 -10.07 -2.08
C LEU A 206 -21.25 -8.97 -2.29
N VAL A 207 -21.61 -8.66 -3.54
CA VAL A 207 -22.62 -7.63 -3.87
C VAL A 207 -23.96 -7.90 -3.16
N LYS A 208 -24.33 -9.17 -2.95
CA LYS A 208 -25.59 -9.57 -2.32
C LYS A 208 -25.52 -9.57 -0.79
N CYS A 209 -24.42 -10.05 -0.22
CA CYS A 209 -24.30 -10.22 1.24
C CYS A 209 -23.59 -9.06 1.95
N ALA A 210 -22.99 -8.11 1.21
CA ALA A 210 -22.24 -7.01 1.81
C ALA A 210 -23.08 -6.20 2.81
N GLY A 211 -24.37 -5.99 2.51
CA GLY A 211 -25.29 -5.23 3.35
C GLY A 211 -25.37 -5.72 4.81
N ASP A 212 -25.17 -7.02 5.01
CA ASP A 212 -25.26 -7.70 6.30
C ASP A 212 -23.88 -7.91 6.98
N LEU A 213 -22.79 -7.43 6.36
CA LEU A 213 -21.46 -7.50 6.98
C LEU A 213 -21.40 -6.58 8.20
N GLU A 214 -20.98 -7.15 9.32
CA GLU A 214 -20.56 -6.39 10.49
C GLU A 214 -19.31 -5.52 10.16
N PRO A 215 -19.05 -4.44 10.92
CA PRO A 215 -17.87 -3.60 10.72
C PRO A 215 -16.56 -4.39 10.65
N GLN A 216 -16.39 -5.40 11.51
CA GLN A 216 -15.22 -6.27 11.51
C GLN A 216 -15.15 -7.13 10.24
N GLY A 217 -16.31 -7.62 9.78
CA GLY A 217 -16.44 -8.38 8.53
C GLY A 217 -15.96 -7.60 7.32
N SER A 218 -16.33 -6.31 7.20
CA SER A 218 -15.86 -5.48 6.09
C SER A 218 -14.33 -5.28 6.09
N SER A 219 -13.74 -5.07 7.27
CA SER A 219 -12.27 -4.98 7.44
C SER A 219 -11.55 -6.27 7.03
N ILE A 220 -12.10 -7.42 7.42
CA ILE A 220 -11.57 -8.74 7.07
C ILE A 220 -11.61 -8.98 5.55
N VAL A 221 -12.71 -8.61 4.90
CA VAL A 221 -12.86 -8.75 3.45
C VAL A 221 -11.87 -7.83 2.71
N TRP A 222 -11.71 -6.57 3.13
CA TRP A 222 -10.67 -5.69 2.57
C TRP A 222 -9.27 -6.30 2.68
N TRP A 223 -8.93 -6.78 3.88
CA TRP A 223 -7.64 -7.43 4.13
C TRP A 223 -7.43 -8.64 3.22
N ALA A 224 -8.48 -9.45 3.03
CA ALA A 224 -8.39 -10.63 2.18
C ALA A 224 -8.07 -10.26 0.73
N TYR A 225 -8.76 -9.28 0.14
CA TYR A 225 -8.44 -8.79 -1.21
C TYR A 225 -7.01 -8.24 -1.33
N ALA A 226 -6.55 -7.48 -0.33
CA ALA A 226 -5.19 -6.96 -0.30
C ALA A 226 -4.14 -8.09 -0.33
N ILE A 227 -4.34 -9.14 0.47
CA ILE A 227 -3.47 -10.32 0.53
C ILE A 227 -3.49 -11.14 -0.76
N LEU A 228 -4.67 -11.28 -1.36
CA LEU A 228 -4.83 -11.96 -2.64
C LEU A 228 -4.17 -11.20 -3.80
N GLY A 229 -3.78 -9.93 -3.59
CA GLY A 229 -3.22 -9.07 -4.64
C GLY A 229 -4.22 -8.78 -5.76
N ARG A 230 -5.51 -8.97 -5.49
CA ARG A 230 -6.61 -8.82 -6.43
C ARG A 230 -7.63 -7.88 -5.79
N PRO A 231 -7.88 -6.69 -6.35
CA PRO A 231 -8.98 -5.86 -5.87
C PRO A 231 -10.33 -6.51 -6.21
N PRO A 232 -11.39 -6.17 -5.45
CA PRO A 232 -12.74 -6.57 -5.82
C PRO A 232 -13.15 -6.03 -7.21
N SER A 233 -14.15 -6.65 -7.84
CA SER A 233 -14.85 -6.03 -8.98
C SER A 233 -15.40 -4.65 -8.59
N GLN A 234 -15.73 -3.81 -9.58
CA GLN A 234 -16.22 -2.46 -9.29
C GLN A 234 -17.51 -2.48 -8.46
N GLU A 235 -18.42 -3.41 -8.75
CA GLU A 235 -19.67 -3.61 -8.02
C GLU A 235 -19.40 -4.07 -6.59
N ALA A 236 -18.52 -5.06 -6.41
CA ALA A 236 -18.13 -5.56 -5.10
C ALA A 236 -17.39 -4.48 -4.27
N ALA A 237 -16.52 -3.70 -4.91
CA ALA A 237 -15.83 -2.57 -4.31
C ALA A 237 -16.82 -1.50 -3.82
N ALA A 238 -17.84 -1.19 -4.62
CA ALA A 238 -18.87 -0.22 -4.27
C ALA A 238 -19.75 -0.71 -3.10
N ALA A 239 -20.16 -1.98 -3.13
CA ALA A 239 -20.94 -2.58 -2.05
C ALA A 239 -20.15 -2.60 -0.73
N LEU A 240 -18.90 -3.02 -0.77
CA LEU A 240 -18.03 -3.08 0.40
C LEU A 240 -17.66 -1.69 0.94
N ALA A 241 -17.44 -0.71 0.06
CA ALA A 241 -17.21 0.69 0.45
C ALA A 241 -18.44 1.27 1.15
N SER A 242 -19.65 1.03 0.63
CA SER A 242 -20.90 1.49 1.23
C SER A 242 -21.09 0.95 2.66
N VAL A 243 -20.76 -0.32 2.90
CA VAL A 243 -20.84 -0.92 4.24
C VAL A 243 -19.75 -0.39 5.15
N THR A 244 -18.55 -0.17 4.60
CA THR A 244 -17.43 0.44 5.33
C THR A 244 -17.81 1.84 5.82
N VAL A 245 -18.47 2.65 5.00
CA VAL A 245 -19.01 3.97 5.40
C VAL A 245 -19.94 3.84 6.60
N ARG A 246 -20.92 2.92 6.55
CA ARG A 246 -21.89 2.73 7.64
C ARG A 246 -21.25 2.20 8.93
N GLY A 247 -20.22 1.35 8.80
CA GLY A 247 -19.61 0.63 9.91
C GLY A 247 -18.34 1.27 10.48
N ALA A 248 -17.70 2.23 9.82
CA ALA A 248 -16.41 2.79 10.24
C ALA A 248 -16.44 3.36 11.68
N CYS A 249 -17.55 3.98 12.08
CA CYS A 249 -17.72 4.52 13.43
C CYS A 249 -17.72 3.45 14.54
N GLN A 250 -17.96 2.18 14.19
CA GLN A 250 -18.01 1.04 15.11
C GLN A 250 -16.73 0.18 15.08
N MET A 251 -15.81 0.41 14.13
CA MET A 251 -14.56 -0.32 14.07
C MET A 251 -13.63 0.01 15.26
N GLY A 252 -13.14 -1.02 15.95
CA GLY A 252 -12.04 -0.85 16.91
C GLY A 252 -10.68 -0.67 16.22
N SER A 253 -9.67 -0.22 16.95
CA SER A 253 -8.30 0.07 16.47
C SER A 253 -7.74 -0.97 15.47
N GLN A 254 -7.83 -2.26 15.80
CA GLN A 254 -7.35 -3.36 14.95
C GLN A 254 -7.99 -3.34 13.55
N HIS A 255 -9.32 -3.16 13.49
CA HIS A 255 -10.07 -3.18 12.24
C HIS A 255 -9.85 -1.89 11.45
N VAL A 256 -9.70 -0.75 12.14
CA VAL A 256 -9.30 0.51 11.50
C VAL A 256 -7.92 0.33 10.84
N GLY A 257 -6.91 -0.10 11.60
CA GLY A 257 -5.55 -0.30 11.09
C GLY A 257 -5.50 -1.30 9.92
N ASN A 258 -6.22 -2.41 10.00
CA ASN A 258 -6.28 -3.40 8.93
C ASN A 258 -6.96 -2.87 7.67
N THR A 259 -8.06 -2.13 7.82
CA THR A 259 -8.75 -1.52 6.67
C THR A 259 -7.88 -0.48 5.98
N TRP A 260 -7.19 0.37 6.75
CA TRP A 260 -6.22 1.33 6.20
C TRP A 260 -5.08 0.62 5.47
N TRP A 261 -4.46 -0.40 6.08
CA TRP A 261 -3.40 -1.18 5.44
C TRP A 261 -3.87 -1.84 4.14
N ALA A 262 -5.06 -2.45 4.16
CA ALA A 262 -5.62 -3.13 3.01
C ALA A 262 -5.88 -2.16 1.85
N LEU A 263 -6.54 -1.03 2.12
CA LEU A 263 -6.78 0.00 1.10
C LEU A 263 -5.47 0.61 0.59
N GLY A 264 -4.48 0.81 1.46
CA GLY A 264 -3.14 1.25 1.06
C GLY A 264 -2.50 0.26 0.07
N SER A 265 -2.59 -1.04 0.35
CA SER A 265 -2.07 -2.10 -0.53
C SER A 265 -2.86 -2.22 -1.84
N LEU A 266 -4.16 -1.98 -1.79
CA LEU A 266 -5.06 -2.01 -2.95
C LEU A 266 -5.03 -0.73 -3.80
N ILE A 267 -4.49 0.39 -3.27
CA ILE A 267 -4.42 1.69 -3.98
C ILE A 267 -2.99 2.16 -4.30
N GLY A 268 -2.01 1.91 -3.44
CA GLY A 268 -0.65 2.49 -3.52
C GLY A 268 0.44 1.70 -4.27
N GLY A 269 0.16 0.56 -4.90
CA GLY A 269 1.16 -0.27 -5.59
C GLY A 269 1.45 0.17 -7.04
N GLU A 270 2.75 0.28 -7.38
CA GLU A 270 3.24 0.75 -8.69
C GLU A 270 3.17 -0.33 -9.80
N SER A 271 3.17 -1.61 -9.45
CA SER A 271 3.08 -2.71 -10.42
C SER A 271 1.71 -3.39 -10.31
N ARG A 272 0.71 -2.90 -11.06
CA ARG A 272 -0.62 -3.52 -11.10
C ARG A 272 -1.02 -3.99 -12.50
N PRO A 273 -1.64 -5.18 -12.62
CA PRO A 273 -2.32 -5.58 -13.84
C PRO A 273 -3.34 -4.51 -14.25
N SER A 274 -3.43 -4.24 -15.55
CA SER A 274 -4.32 -3.22 -16.13
C SER A 274 -5.80 -3.41 -15.75
N SER A 275 -6.24 -4.66 -15.57
CA SER A 275 -7.60 -5.03 -15.13
C SER A 275 -7.99 -4.46 -13.75
N ASN A 276 -7.01 -4.08 -12.93
CA ASN A 276 -7.21 -3.66 -11.54
C ASN A 276 -7.27 -2.12 -11.39
N ARG A 277 -7.10 -1.38 -12.49
CA ARG A 277 -6.94 0.07 -12.48
C ARG A 277 -8.23 0.80 -12.10
N GLU A 278 -9.39 0.35 -12.58
CA GLU A 278 -10.67 1.03 -12.33
C GLU A 278 -11.14 0.87 -10.88
N ALA A 279 -11.03 -0.33 -10.29
CA ALA A 279 -11.37 -0.53 -8.87
C ALA A 279 -10.47 0.33 -7.96
N ALA A 280 -9.15 0.33 -8.19
CA ALA A 280 -8.23 1.17 -7.41
C ALA A 280 -8.53 2.67 -7.57
N LYS A 281 -8.87 3.12 -8.79
CA LYS A 281 -9.29 4.50 -9.07
C LYS A 281 -10.59 4.86 -8.35
N TYR A 282 -11.59 3.97 -8.36
CA TYR A 282 -12.84 4.14 -7.61
C TYR A 282 -12.56 4.28 -6.11
N LEU A 283 -11.79 3.36 -5.52
CA LEU A 283 -11.45 3.39 -4.09
C LEU A 283 -10.66 4.65 -3.74
N HIS A 284 -9.74 5.06 -4.62
CA HIS A 284 -8.97 6.29 -4.46
C HIS A 284 -9.83 7.55 -4.57
N GLN A 285 -11.04 7.51 -5.13
CA GLN A 285 -11.93 8.67 -5.32
C GLN A 285 -13.17 8.64 -4.41
N ASN A 286 -13.35 7.58 -3.61
CA ASN A 286 -14.52 7.45 -2.74
C ASN A 286 -14.36 8.27 -1.45
N ASP A 287 -14.65 9.57 -1.53
CA ASP A 287 -14.47 10.50 -0.42
C ASP A 287 -15.35 10.22 0.79
N GLU A 288 -16.52 9.59 0.60
CA GLU A 288 -17.40 9.21 1.72
C GLU A 288 -16.77 8.10 2.57
N MET A 289 -16.23 7.06 1.93
CA MET A 289 -15.50 5.99 2.60
C MET A 289 -14.29 6.55 3.34
N TRP A 290 -13.49 7.38 2.69
CA TRP A 290 -12.33 7.99 3.32
C TRP A 290 -12.69 8.87 4.49
N ARG A 291 -13.75 9.69 4.39
CA ARG A 291 -14.23 10.51 5.51
C ARG A 291 -14.61 9.65 6.71
N GLY A 292 -15.37 8.58 6.50
CA GLY A 292 -15.73 7.65 7.57
C GLY A 292 -14.50 6.99 8.22
N LEU A 293 -13.52 6.57 7.43
CA LEU A 293 -12.28 5.95 7.91
C LEU A 293 -11.34 6.94 8.60
N ILE A 294 -11.31 8.19 8.15
CA ILE A 294 -10.57 9.29 8.80
C ILE A 294 -11.13 9.52 10.20
N GLU A 295 -12.45 9.67 10.34
CA GLU A 295 -13.07 9.87 11.65
C GLU A 295 -12.89 8.65 12.58
N ALA A 296 -12.91 7.44 12.02
CA ALA A 296 -12.59 6.23 12.77
C ALA A 296 -11.13 6.22 13.25
N ALA A 297 -10.19 6.59 12.39
CA ALA A 297 -8.77 6.68 12.74
C ALA A 297 -8.51 7.78 13.78
N LYS A 298 -9.09 8.97 13.64
CA LYS A 298 -9.00 10.05 14.63
C LYS A 298 -9.46 9.57 16.01
N ARG A 299 -10.64 8.93 16.07
CA ARG A 299 -11.21 8.39 17.31
C ARG A 299 -10.27 7.36 17.96
N GLU A 300 -9.83 6.36 17.20
CA GLU A 300 -9.04 5.27 17.76
C GLU A 300 -7.63 5.73 18.13
N ALA A 301 -6.99 6.59 17.31
CA ALA A 301 -5.69 7.17 17.61
C ALA A 301 -5.71 8.00 18.90
N ALA A 302 -6.78 8.78 19.13
CA ALA A 302 -6.97 9.54 20.36
C ALA A 302 -7.10 8.64 21.61
N LYS A 303 -7.66 7.43 21.49
CA LYS A 303 -7.74 6.44 22.58
C LYS A 303 -6.39 5.78 22.89
N GLY A 304 -5.45 5.79 21.93
CA GLY A 304 -4.19 5.07 22.00
C GLY A 304 -4.25 3.76 21.21
N MET A 305 -4.01 3.84 19.91
CA MET A 305 -3.82 2.66 19.04
C MET A 305 -2.50 1.96 19.38
N ARG A 306 -2.42 0.64 19.17
CA ARG A 306 -1.14 -0.05 19.30
C ARG A 306 -0.22 0.38 18.16
N SER A 307 1.08 0.24 18.39
CA SER A 307 2.14 0.62 17.46
C SER A 307 1.94 0.06 16.05
N GLN A 308 1.52 -1.20 15.91
CA GLN A 308 1.26 -1.82 14.60
C GLN A 308 0.10 -1.15 13.85
N GLU A 309 -1.02 -0.87 14.53
CA GLU A 309 -2.17 -0.26 13.85
C GLU A 309 -1.88 1.20 13.48
N LEU A 310 -1.15 1.93 14.33
CA LEU A 310 -0.72 3.29 14.05
C LEU A 310 0.24 3.34 12.85
N ALA A 311 1.21 2.41 12.79
CA ALA A 311 2.11 2.25 11.66
C ALA A 311 1.35 1.93 10.36
N ASN A 312 0.31 1.09 10.42
CA ASN A 312 -0.54 0.79 9.27
C ASN A 312 -1.29 2.02 8.74
N VAL A 313 -1.82 2.86 9.63
CA VAL A 313 -2.47 4.12 9.26
C VAL A 313 -1.46 5.07 8.62
N ALA A 314 -0.29 5.29 9.25
CA ALA A 314 0.75 6.16 8.71
C ALA A 314 1.27 5.67 7.35
N TRP A 315 1.54 4.37 7.21
CA TRP A 315 1.95 3.75 5.96
C TRP A 315 0.91 3.93 4.86
N SER A 316 -0.38 3.74 5.19
CA SER A 316 -1.46 3.89 4.24
C SER A 316 -1.65 5.34 3.77
N LEU A 317 -1.54 6.31 4.68
CA LEU A 317 -1.52 7.74 4.34
C LEU A 317 -0.39 8.05 3.33
N ALA A 318 0.80 7.50 3.56
CA ALA A 318 1.94 7.68 2.68
C ALA A 318 1.79 6.99 1.32
N THR A 319 1.35 5.73 1.30
CA THR A 319 1.30 4.92 0.08
C THR A 319 0.14 5.30 -0.84
N THR A 320 -0.98 5.76 -0.29
CA THR A 320 -2.16 6.13 -1.09
C THR A 320 -1.96 7.44 -1.84
N ARG A 321 -1.00 8.27 -1.40
CA ARG A 321 -0.70 9.60 -1.96
C ARG A 321 -1.96 10.49 -2.03
N ARG A 322 -2.96 10.26 -1.17
CA ARG A 322 -4.11 11.15 -1.03
C ARG A 322 -3.71 12.45 -0.35
N VAL A 323 -4.50 13.50 -0.56
CA VAL A 323 -4.42 14.71 0.27
C VAL A 323 -4.67 14.29 1.72
N ILE A 324 -3.76 14.69 2.61
CA ILE A 324 -3.81 14.32 4.02
C ILE A 324 -4.78 15.24 4.75
N ASP A 325 -5.68 14.66 5.54
CA ASP A 325 -6.47 15.38 6.53
C ASP A 325 -5.54 15.83 7.68
N GLU A 326 -5.36 17.15 7.82
CA GLU A 326 -4.38 17.73 8.77
C GLU A 326 -4.74 17.43 10.23
N ASP A 327 -6.02 17.32 10.57
CA ASP A 327 -6.46 16.95 11.92
C ASP A 327 -6.08 15.51 12.26
N LEU A 328 -6.30 14.58 11.32
CA LEU A 328 -5.88 13.19 11.46
C LEU A 328 -4.36 13.12 11.59
N TRP A 329 -3.63 13.86 10.76
CA TRP A 329 -2.18 13.91 10.86
C TRP A 329 -1.74 14.39 12.25
N ALA A 330 -2.25 15.51 12.73
CA ALA A 330 -1.93 16.03 14.06
C ALA A 330 -2.26 15.02 15.20
N ILE A 331 -3.37 14.28 15.07
CA ILE A 331 -3.73 13.23 16.04
C ILE A 331 -2.76 12.04 15.95
N VAL A 332 -2.37 11.63 14.74
CA VAL A 332 -1.37 10.58 14.52
C VAL A 332 -0.03 10.97 15.16
N GLN A 333 0.41 12.23 15.03
CA GLN A 333 1.63 12.71 15.67
C GLN A 333 1.57 12.61 17.20
N LYS A 334 0.45 13.03 17.81
CA LYS A 334 0.24 12.87 19.25
C LYS A 334 0.23 11.41 19.68
N ALA A 335 -0.39 10.53 18.89
CA ALA A 335 -0.42 9.09 19.14
C ALA A 335 0.99 8.47 19.04
N ILE A 336 1.82 8.92 18.09
CA ILE A 336 3.23 8.52 17.97
C ILE A 336 3.98 8.93 19.24
N ALA A 337 3.87 10.20 19.65
CA ALA A 337 4.55 10.71 20.84
C ALA A 337 4.18 9.92 22.11
N LYS A 338 2.91 9.51 22.25
CA LYS A 338 2.42 8.72 23.39
C LYS A 338 2.81 7.24 23.33
N GLY A 339 2.85 6.66 22.13
CA GLY A 339 3.00 5.21 21.93
C GLY A 339 4.42 4.74 21.58
N ALA A 340 5.38 5.64 21.39
CA ALA A 340 6.74 5.32 20.95
C ALA A 340 7.48 4.33 21.87
N ASP A 341 7.12 4.30 23.16
CA ASP A 341 7.67 3.39 24.17
C ASP A 341 7.35 1.92 23.95
N GLU A 342 6.27 1.63 23.22
CA GLU A 342 5.81 0.27 22.91
C GLU A 342 6.09 -0.10 21.44
N MET A 343 6.75 0.77 20.68
CA MET A 343 7.08 0.50 19.29
C MET A 343 8.26 -0.46 19.17
N ASN A 344 8.08 -1.52 18.38
CA ASN A 344 9.19 -2.34 17.91
C ASN A 344 9.90 -1.67 16.71
N ALA A 345 11.07 -2.20 16.32
CA ALA A 345 11.87 -1.71 15.20
C ALA A 345 11.08 -1.59 13.87
N HIS A 346 10.15 -2.51 13.64
CA HIS A 346 9.31 -2.52 12.45
C HIS A 346 8.32 -1.33 12.42
N ALA A 347 7.64 -1.07 13.53
CA ALA A 347 6.74 0.06 13.66
C ALA A 347 7.50 1.40 13.55
N VAL A 348 8.64 1.53 14.23
CA VAL A 348 9.48 2.74 14.17
C VAL A 348 9.94 3.03 12.74
N SER A 349 10.51 2.03 12.05
CA SER A 349 11.01 2.21 10.69
C SER A 349 9.90 2.51 9.68
N THR A 350 8.71 1.92 9.85
CA THR A 350 7.54 2.17 9.01
C THR A 350 7.02 3.60 9.18
N ILE A 351 6.98 4.11 10.43
CA ILE A 351 6.57 5.49 10.70
C ILE A 351 7.59 6.47 10.11
N TRP A 352 8.89 6.23 10.29
CA TRP A 352 9.94 7.02 9.62
C TRP A 352 9.77 7.03 8.10
N TRP A 353 9.51 5.86 7.50
CA TRP A 353 9.23 5.74 6.08
C TRP A 353 8.01 6.53 5.63
N ALA A 354 6.93 6.51 6.41
CA ALA A 354 5.74 7.30 6.12
C ALA A 354 6.06 8.80 6.10
N HIS A 355 6.77 9.31 7.12
CA HIS A 355 7.23 10.70 7.17
C HIS A 355 8.08 11.08 5.95
N ALA A 356 9.08 10.26 5.62
CA ALA A 356 9.97 10.49 4.49
C ALA A 356 9.22 10.48 3.15
N THR A 357 8.32 9.52 2.95
CA THR A 357 7.52 9.37 1.72
C THR A 357 6.53 10.52 1.54
N LEU A 358 5.98 11.03 2.64
CA LEU A 358 5.12 12.21 2.64
C LEU A 358 5.90 13.52 2.56
N GLY A 359 7.22 13.50 2.73
CA GLY A 359 8.04 14.70 2.87
C GLY A 359 7.58 15.58 4.03
N ARG A 360 7.14 14.99 5.16
CA ARG A 360 6.63 15.72 6.33
C ARG A 360 7.44 15.36 7.56
N LEU A 361 7.98 16.37 8.24
CA LEU A 361 8.70 16.16 9.49
C LEU A 361 7.74 15.71 10.61
N PRO A 362 8.18 14.84 11.53
CA PRO A 362 7.51 14.67 12.80
C PRO A 362 7.47 16.00 13.57
N ASP A 363 6.42 16.25 14.34
CA ASP A 363 6.42 17.41 15.25
C ASP A 363 7.42 17.21 16.41
N GLY A 364 7.72 18.25 17.19
CA GLY A 364 8.76 18.19 18.22
C GLY A 364 8.63 17.00 19.20
N PRO A 365 7.44 16.78 19.80
CA PRO A 365 7.18 15.61 20.65
C PRO A 365 7.33 14.27 19.90
N ALA A 366 6.73 14.12 18.72
CA ALA A 366 6.82 12.88 17.94
C ALA A 366 8.26 12.61 17.48
N LEU A 367 9.00 13.64 17.08
CA LEU A 367 10.41 13.56 16.68
C LEU A 367 11.26 13.03 17.84
N THR A 368 11.11 13.63 19.02
CA THR A 368 11.85 13.21 20.22
C THR A 368 11.55 11.76 20.57
N ALA A 369 10.27 11.38 20.54
CA ALA A 369 9.81 10.03 20.86
C ALA A 369 10.30 9.00 19.83
N LEU A 370 10.24 9.30 18.53
CA LEU A 370 10.74 8.44 17.46
C LEU A 370 12.27 8.28 17.51
N CYS A 371 13.01 9.34 17.82
CA CYS A 371 14.46 9.24 18.04
C CYS A 371 14.76 8.28 19.19
N ALA A 372 14.12 8.45 20.35
CA ALA A 372 14.30 7.55 21.50
C ALA A 372 13.92 6.09 21.18
N ALA A 373 12.82 5.87 20.46
CA ALA A 373 12.42 4.52 20.03
C ALA A 373 13.40 3.89 19.03
N THR A 374 14.00 4.70 18.16
CA THR A 374 15.05 4.27 17.22
C THR A 374 16.33 3.88 17.98
N GLU A 375 16.76 4.69 18.95
CA GLU A 375 17.92 4.40 19.80
C GLU A 375 17.71 3.12 20.63
N ARG A 376 16.50 2.89 21.16
CA ARG A 376 16.17 1.62 21.82
C ARG A 376 16.24 0.43 20.86
N SER A 377 15.61 0.56 19.69
CA SER A 377 15.64 -0.49 18.66
C SER A 377 17.06 -0.83 18.24
N ALA A 378 17.95 0.17 18.22
CA ALA A 378 19.37 -0.01 17.96
C ALA A 378 20.11 -0.81 19.03
N ARG A 379 19.68 -0.72 20.31
CA ARG A 379 20.26 -1.49 21.42
C ARG A 379 19.72 -2.92 21.50
N GLU A 380 18.46 -3.13 21.13
CA GLU A 380 17.80 -4.43 21.21
C GLU A 380 18.11 -5.30 20.00
N ALA A 381 17.67 -4.88 18.80
CA ALA A 381 18.05 -5.41 17.50
C ALA A 381 17.22 -4.74 16.39
N PHE A 382 17.89 -4.23 15.35
CA PHE A 382 17.25 -4.02 14.05
C PHE A 382 17.49 -5.24 13.15
N ASN A 383 16.47 -5.64 12.39
CA ASN A 383 16.72 -6.46 11.20
C ASN A 383 17.19 -5.58 10.02
N ALA A 384 17.75 -6.22 8.98
CA ALA A 384 18.31 -5.55 7.81
C ALA A 384 17.29 -4.65 7.06
N GLN A 385 16.02 -5.04 7.01
CA GLN A 385 14.98 -4.26 6.35
C GLN A 385 14.64 -2.97 7.13
N ASP A 386 14.46 -3.09 8.44
CA ASP A 386 14.05 -1.99 9.30
C ASP A 386 15.17 -0.95 9.46
N VAL A 387 16.44 -1.38 9.55
CA VAL A 387 17.59 -0.45 9.62
C VAL A 387 17.78 0.31 8.31
N ALA A 388 17.75 -0.39 7.16
CA ALA A 388 17.89 0.25 5.84
C ALA A 388 16.78 1.26 5.59
N THR A 389 15.56 0.92 6.03
CA THR A 389 14.40 1.82 5.94
C THR A 389 14.58 3.06 6.81
N THR A 390 15.02 2.90 8.06
CA THR A 390 15.24 4.02 8.98
C THR A 390 16.33 4.97 8.48
N VAL A 391 17.48 4.43 8.06
CA VAL A 391 18.59 5.21 7.50
C VAL A 391 18.15 6.02 6.28
N TRP A 392 17.45 5.39 5.34
CA TRP A 392 16.94 6.06 4.14
C TRP A 392 15.94 7.16 4.48
N SER A 393 15.02 6.90 5.40
CA SER A 393 13.98 7.87 5.77
C SER A 393 14.56 9.12 6.40
N LEU A 394 15.49 8.97 7.35
CA LEU A 394 16.16 10.10 8.00
C LEU A 394 17.01 10.91 7.02
N ALA A 395 17.75 10.24 6.12
CA ALA A 395 18.51 10.91 5.06
C ALA A 395 17.59 11.67 4.08
N THR A 396 16.44 11.08 3.74
CA THR A 396 15.41 11.71 2.88
C THR A 396 14.86 12.98 3.52
N LEU A 397 14.41 12.90 4.78
CA LEU A 397 13.89 14.06 5.51
C LEU A 397 14.94 15.15 5.69
N SER A 398 16.20 14.76 5.94
CA SER A 398 17.31 15.71 5.98
C SER A 398 17.50 16.43 4.65
N SER A 399 17.48 15.68 3.55
CA SER A 399 17.72 16.21 2.20
C SER A 399 16.57 17.07 1.68
N LEU A 400 15.33 16.68 1.95
CA LEU A 400 14.14 17.36 1.45
C LEU A 400 13.68 18.52 2.34
N ARG A 401 13.89 18.41 3.65
CA ARG A 401 13.29 19.31 4.65
C ARG A 401 14.31 19.95 5.57
N GLY A 402 15.62 19.76 5.32
CA GLY A 402 16.69 20.41 6.07
C GLY A 402 16.81 19.97 7.52
N MET A 403 16.20 18.85 7.90
CA MET A 403 16.32 18.31 9.25
C MET A 403 17.79 17.89 9.50
N PRO A 404 18.47 18.45 10.51
CA PRO A 404 19.78 17.96 10.91
C PRO A 404 19.67 16.48 11.26
N LEU A 405 20.62 15.66 10.80
CA LEU A 405 20.59 14.24 11.10
C LEU A 405 20.69 14.02 12.63
N PRO A 406 19.69 13.41 13.27
CA PRO A 406 19.68 13.19 14.72
C PRO A 406 20.66 12.08 15.12
N ARG A 407 21.04 12.01 16.40
CA ARG A 407 21.94 10.96 16.94
C ARG A 407 21.48 9.54 16.60
N CYS A 408 20.17 9.29 16.61
CA CYS A 408 19.61 7.99 16.26
C CYS A 408 19.90 7.56 14.79
N TYR A 409 20.23 8.50 13.90
CA TYR A 409 20.76 8.20 12.57
C TYR A 409 22.10 7.49 12.67
N ASP A 410 23.02 7.98 13.50
CA ASP A 410 24.36 7.42 13.63
C ASP A 410 24.30 6.01 14.23
N ASP A 411 23.39 5.78 15.18
CA ASP A 411 23.14 4.44 15.75
C ASP A 411 22.61 3.46 14.70
N ALA A 412 21.58 3.85 13.95
CA ALA A 412 21.04 3.04 12.87
C ALA A 412 22.08 2.81 11.75
N TRP A 413 22.85 3.84 11.42
CA TRP A 413 23.91 3.78 10.41
C TRP A 413 25.01 2.81 10.81
N LYS A 414 25.47 2.88 12.07
CA LYS A 414 26.47 1.95 12.62
C LYS A 414 26.02 0.50 12.46
N ILE A 415 24.77 0.20 12.82
CA ILE A 415 24.20 -1.14 12.67
C ILE A 415 24.19 -1.57 11.20
N ALA A 416 23.72 -0.71 10.30
CA ALA A 416 23.72 -1.02 8.87
C ALA A 416 25.13 -1.30 8.34
N ARG A 417 26.15 -0.55 8.80
CA ARG A 417 27.55 -0.74 8.41
C ARG A 417 28.12 -2.07 8.86
N ASP A 418 27.75 -2.52 10.05
CA ASP A 418 28.26 -3.75 10.68
C ASP A 418 27.57 -5.01 10.11
N MET A 419 26.47 -4.85 9.38
CA MET A 419 25.79 -5.92 8.64
C MET A 419 26.52 -6.30 7.35
N GLN A 420 26.30 -7.55 6.92
CA GLN A 420 26.83 -8.04 5.65
C GLN A 420 25.85 -7.74 4.51
N PRO A 421 26.32 -7.41 3.28
CA PRO A 421 25.44 -7.09 2.16
C PRO A 421 24.41 -8.19 1.85
N GLY A 422 24.78 -9.47 2.03
CA GLY A 422 23.88 -10.61 1.81
C GLY A 422 22.71 -10.74 2.81
N GLN A 423 22.69 -9.92 3.87
CA GLN A 423 21.55 -9.85 4.80
C GLN A 423 20.43 -8.93 4.28
N PHE A 424 20.75 -8.05 3.32
CA PHE A 424 19.80 -7.13 2.72
C PHE A 424 19.19 -7.72 1.45
N HIS A 425 17.88 -7.55 1.30
CA HIS A 425 17.24 -7.67 -0.02
C HIS A 425 17.65 -6.49 -0.90
N ASN A 426 17.51 -6.61 -2.24
CA ASN A 426 17.84 -5.54 -3.19
C ASN A 426 17.22 -4.19 -2.81
N THR A 427 15.96 -4.16 -2.38
CA THR A 427 15.31 -2.92 -1.93
C THR A 427 16.03 -2.26 -0.74
N GLY A 428 16.54 -3.07 0.20
CA GLY A 428 17.34 -2.57 1.32
C GLY A 428 18.69 -2.00 0.88
N LEU A 429 19.36 -2.70 -0.05
CA LEU A 429 20.59 -2.22 -0.67
C LEU A 429 20.38 -0.89 -1.40
N CYS A 430 19.35 -0.78 -2.24
CA CYS A 430 19.01 0.46 -2.94
C CYS A 430 18.73 1.61 -1.97
N LYS A 431 18.01 1.36 -0.87
CA LYS A 431 17.75 2.37 0.18
C LYS A 431 19.05 2.91 0.79
N LEU A 432 20.01 2.04 1.11
CA LEU A 432 21.29 2.43 1.68
C LEU A 432 22.18 3.16 0.66
N PHE A 433 22.19 2.72 -0.60
CA PHE A 433 22.91 3.41 -1.66
C PHE A 433 22.32 4.82 -1.94
N HIS A 434 21.00 4.95 -1.91
CA HIS A 434 20.33 6.24 -2.06
C HIS A 434 20.68 7.19 -0.91
N ALA A 435 20.70 6.70 0.34
CA ALA A 435 21.15 7.48 1.49
C ALA A 435 22.63 7.92 1.35
N TYR A 436 23.49 7.05 0.78
CA TYR A 436 24.86 7.41 0.42
C TYR A 436 24.90 8.53 -0.62
N LEU A 437 24.13 8.45 -1.71
CA LEU A 437 24.07 9.50 -2.73
C LEU A 437 23.64 10.85 -2.12
N MET A 438 22.64 10.86 -1.24
CA MET A 438 22.13 12.07 -0.59
C MET A 438 23.25 12.81 0.17
N ARG A 439 24.05 12.06 0.93
CA ARG A 439 25.18 12.61 1.68
C ARG A 439 26.37 12.95 0.78
N LYS A 440 26.69 12.11 -0.22
CA LYS A 440 27.78 12.35 -1.19
C LYS A 440 27.60 13.69 -1.91
N HIS A 441 26.37 13.99 -2.33
CA HIS A 441 26.04 15.24 -3.01
C HIS A 441 25.76 16.42 -2.06
N GLY A 442 25.99 16.24 -0.75
CA GLY A 442 25.78 17.29 0.26
C GLY A 442 24.33 17.75 0.38
N LEU A 443 23.37 16.88 0.08
CA LEU A 443 21.94 17.17 0.22
C LEU A 443 21.50 17.05 1.68
N SER A 444 22.01 16.06 2.41
CA SER A 444 21.72 15.90 3.83
C SER A 444 22.54 16.85 4.71
N VAL A 445 21.93 17.35 5.79
CA VAL A 445 22.54 18.25 6.77
C VAL A 445 23.13 17.43 7.93
N GLY A 446 24.47 17.31 7.96
CA GLY A 446 25.20 16.56 8.99
C GLY A 446 26.62 16.18 8.54
N ASP A 447 27.38 15.54 9.42
CA ASP A 447 28.72 15.03 9.08
C ASP A 447 28.65 13.95 7.99
N LYS A 448 29.60 13.98 7.04
CA LYS A 448 29.60 13.10 5.86
C LYS A 448 29.85 11.64 6.23
N GLY A 449 30.56 11.36 7.33
CA GLY A 449 30.80 10.01 7.85
C GLY A 449 31.52 9.07 6.86
N GLU A 450 32.02 7.95 7.37
CA GLU A 450 32.64 6.91 6.54
C GLU A 450 31.61 5.87 6.08
N TYR A 451 31.73 5.47 4.81
CA TYR A 451 30.90 4.46 4.17
C TYR A 451 31.68 3.16 3.93
N PRO A 452 31.12 2.00 4.29
CA PRO A 452 31.72 0.71 3.93
C PRO A 452 31.86 0.54 2.42
N VAL A 453 32.95 -0.12 2.00
CA VAL A 453 33.24 -0.43 0.60
C VAL A 453 32.09 -1.18 -0.07
N TRP A 454 31.35 -2.01 0.68
CA TRP A 454 30.25 -2.78 0.10
C TRP A 454 29.07 -1.90 -0.36
N ILE A 455 28.89 -0.70 0.19
CA ILE A 455 27.84 0.22 -0.23
C ILE A 455 28.15 0.78 -1.63
N ILE A 456 29.41 1.11 -1.90
CA ILE A 456 29.81 1.63 -3.21
C ILE A 456 29.99 0.55 -4.28
N ASN A 457 29.91 -0.73 -3.88
CA ASN A 457 29.97 -1.90 -4.78
C ASN A 457 28.60 -2.60 -4.85
N GLN A 458 28.27 -3.48 -3.91
CA GLN A 458 27.06 -4.29 -3.95
C GLN A 458 25.77 -3.46 -3.91
N ALA A 459 25.72 -2.41 -3.08
CA ALA A 459 24.52 -1.58 -3.01
C ALA A 459 24.36 -0.69 -4.27
N LYS A 460 25.48 -0.22 -4.82
CA LYS A 460 25.53 0.43 -6.14
C LYS A 460 25.07 -0.51 -7.25
N ASP A 461 25.53 -1.75 -7.27
CA ASP A 461 25.16 -2.73 -8.29
C ASP A 461 23.66 -3.03 -8.23
N ALA A 462 23.12 -3.25 -7.04
CA ALA A 462 21.67 -3.43 -6.84
C ALA A 462 20.87 -2.21 -7.34
N TRP A 463 21.36 -0.99 -7.09
CA TRP A 463 20.75 0.24 -7.60
C TRP A 463 20.80 0.32 -9.13
N ILE A 464 21.96 0.11 -9.74
CA ILE A 464 22.12 0.15 -11.20
C ILE A 464 21.26 -0.91 -11.88
N MET A 465 21.17 -2.12 -11.30
CA MET A 465 20.26 -3.15 -11.79
C MET A 465 18.81 -2.69 -11.72
N GLN A 466 18.38 -2.08 -10.62
CA GLN A 466 17.02 -1.54 -10.51
C GLN A 466 16.75 -0.44 -11.55
N VAL A 467 17.70 0.46 -11.79
CA VAL A 467 17.57 1.51 -12.82
C VAL A 467 17.45 0.89 -14.21
N ARG A 468 18.24 -0.14 -14.53
CA ARG A 468 18.15 -0.87 -15.80
C ARG A 468 16.84 -1.63 -15.95
N ASP A 469 16.40 -2.33 -14.92
CA ASP A 469 15.12 -3.06 -14.94
C ASP A 469 13.94 -2.10 -15.16
N LEU A 470 13.98 -0.91 -14.53
CA LEU A 470 13.00 0.15 -14.76
C LEU A 470 13.11 0.74 -16.17
N HIS A 471 14.32 1.00 -16.65
CA HIS A 471 14.56 1.47 -18.02
C HIS A 471 14.00 0.49 -19.05
N ASP A 472 14.26 -0.80 -18.92
CA ASP A 472 13.77 -1.83 -19.85
C ASP A 472 12.24 -1.96 -19.81
N GLN A 473 11.63 -1.81 -18.62
CA GLN A 473 10.17 -1.77 -18.48
C GLN A 473 9.57 -0.49 -19.10
N HIS A 474 10.24 0.65 -18.92
CA HIS A 474 9.77 1.98 -19.31
C HIS A 474 10.07 2.36 -20.77
N ALA A 475 11.03 1.70 -21.42
CA ALA A 475 11.34 1.88 -22.85
C ALA A 475 10.14 1.56 -23.78
N SER A 476 9.06 1.00 -23.23
CA SER A 476 7.79 0.74 -23.90
C SER A 476 6.69 1.81 -23.65
N HIS A 477 6.94 2.85 -22.85
CA HIS A 477 5.93 3.86 -22.53
C HIS A 477 5.72 4.87 -23.67
N THR A 478 4.45 5.06 -24.01
CA THR A 478 4.00 5.88 -25.15
C THR A 478 4.31 7.37 -24.96
N TYR A 479 4.29 7.88 -23.72
CA TYR A 479 4.40 9.32 -23.47
C TYR A 479 5.81 9.90 -23.70
N GLN A 480 6.88 9.22 -23.25
CA GLN A 480 8.25 9.65 -23.51
C GLN A 480 8.53 9.67 -25.02
N SER A 481 8.03 8.66 -25.73
CA SER A 481 8.12 8.57 -27.19
C SER A 481 7.36 9.69 -27.90
N GLU A 482 6.17 10.06 -27.42
CA GLU A 482 5.39 11.20 -27.92
C GLU A 482 6.12 12.52 -27.71
N ILE A 483 6.65 12.76 -26.50
CA ILE A 483 7.41 13.99 -26.18
C ILE A 483 8.66 14.10 -27.06
N ALA A 484 9.40 13.00 -27.20
CA ALA A 484 10.56 12.93 -28.09
C ALA A 484 10.19 13.13 -29.56
N GLY A 485 9.01 12.63 -29.99
CA GLY A 485 8.44 12.90 -31.31
C GLY A 485 8.22 14.39 -31.55
N VAL A 486 7.73 15.14 -30.55
CA VAL A 486 7.60 16.61 -30.68
C VAL A 486 8.97 17.27 -30.86
N PHE A 487 9.97 16.88 -30.08
CA PHE A 487 11.33 17.43 -30.21
C PHE A 487 11.95 17.14 -31.59
N ARG A 488 11.86 15.91 -32.10
CA ARG A 488 12.40 15.54 -33.42
C ARG A 488 11.60 16.12 -34.58
N ASP A 489 10.29 15.95 -34.56
CA ASP A 489 9.46 16.15 -35.74
C ASP A 489 9.05 17.61 -35.89
N GLN A 490 8.77 18.31 -34.79
CA GLN A 490 8.31 19.71 -34.80
C GLN A 490 9.45 20.68 -34.54
N LEU A 491 10.26 20.42 -33.51
CA LEU A 491 11.35 21.33 -33.12
C LEU A 491 12.66 21.05 -33.85
N LYS A 492 12.74 19.94 -34.61
CA LYS A 492 13.94 19.51 -35.36
C LYS A 492 15.20 19.42 -34.50
N LEU A 493 15.03 19.06 -33.22
CA LEU A 493 16.12 18.86 -32.28
C LEU A 493 16.55 17.38 -32.26
N ASN A 494 17.84 17.15 -32.07
CA ASN A 494 18.31 15.81 -31.74
C ASN A 494 17.85 15.46 -30.32
N CYS A 495 17.40 14.22 -30.11
CA CYS A 495 17.02 13.74 -28.79
C CYS A 495 17.22 12.24 -28.64
N GLU A 496 17.54 11.83 -27.42
CA GLU A 496 17.61 10.44 -27.00
C GLU A 496 16.52 10.19 -25.94
N VAL A 497 15.86 9.04 -26.00
CA VAL A 497 14.79 8.66 -25.06
C VAL A 497 15.36 7.72 -24.01
N GLU A 498 14.95 7.91 -22.75
CA GLU A 498 15.33 7.06 -21.62
C GLU A 498 16.85 6.93 -21.47
N ARG A 499 17.57 8.05 -21.58
CA ARG A 499 19.04 8.04 -21.52
C ARG A 499 19.49 7.84 -20.07
N VAL A 500 20.25 6.79 -19.83
CA VAL A 500 20.94 6.58 -18.55
C VAL A 500 22.11 7.56 -18.43
N THR A 501 22.18 8.25 -17.29
CA THR A 501 23.31 9.14 -16.92
C THR A 501 24.65 8.40 -16.93
N ASP A 502 25.75 9.10 -17.20
CA ASP A 502 27.09 8.48 -17.31
C ASP A 502 27.51 7.67 -16.06
N GLY A 503 27.04 8.07 -14.88
CA GLY A 503 27.29 7.35 -13.62
C GLY A 503 26.45 6.08 -13.44
N GLY A 504 25.44 5.84 -14.29
CA GLY A 504 24.50 4.74 -14.21
C GLY A 504 23.41 4.90 -13.15
N TYR A 505 23.30 6.08 -12.50
CA TYR A 505 22.46 6.25 -11.30
C TYR A 505 21.02 6.64 -11.60
N PHE A 506 20.77 7.31 -12.72
CA PHE A 506 19.44 7.79 -13.10
C PHE A 506 19.23 7.58 -14.59
N SER A 507 17.99 7.25 -14.97
CA SER A 507 17.48 7.35 -16.36
C SER A 507 16.76 8.68 -16.49
N VAL A 508 17.03 9.40 -17.58
CA VAL A 508 16.33 10.64 -17.94
C VAL A 508 15.35 10.34 -19.08
N ASP A 509 14.10 10.77 -18.94
CA ASP A 509 13.05 10.45 -19.91
C ASP A 509 13.39 10.90 -21.34
N VAL A 510 13.87 12.15 -21.52
CA VAL A 510 14.39 12.66 -22.80
C VAL A 510 15.65 13.50 -22.59
N TYR A 511 16.70 13.20 -23.33
CA TYR A 511 17.95 13.95 -23.34
C TYR A 511 18.15 14.67 -24.66
N LEU A 512 18.46 15.96 -24.62
CA LEU A 512 18.78 16.78 -25.79
C LEU A 512 20.30 17.02 -25.81
N PRO A 513 21.07 16.28 -26.64
CA PRO A 513 22.53 16.30 -26.59
C PRO A 513 23.12 17.66 -26.99
N ASP A 514 22.53 18.34 -27.97
CA ASP A 514 23.06 19.60 -28.51
C ASP A 514 23.10 20.73 -27.46
N GLY A 515 22.24 20.66 -26.44
CA GLY A 515 22.17 21.62 -25.34
C GLY A 515 22.55 21.05 -23.97
N GLU A 516 22.91 19.76 -23.90
CA GLU A 516 23.08 18.99 -22.65
C GLU A 516 21.90 19.20 -21.68
N VAL A 517 20.68 19.05 -22.20
CA VAL A 517 19.44 19.28 -21.44
C VAL A 517 18.78 17.95 -21.12
N ALA A 518 18.46 17.76 -19.84
CA ALA A 518 17.63 16.67 -19.36
C ALA A 518 16.18 17.14 -19.24
N VAL A 519 15.25 16.34 -19.77
CA VAL A 519 13.82 16.60 -19.78
C VAL A 519 13.12 15.43 -19.09
N GLU A 520 12.42 15.73 -17.98
CA GLU A 520 11.65 14.76 -17.20
C GLU A 520 10.15 14.98 -17.37
N TYR A 521 9.42 13.89 -17.55
CA TYR A 521 7.97 13.85 -17.68
C TYR A 521 7.33 13.47 -16.35
N ASP A 522 6.60 14.42 -15.75
CA ASP A 522 5.84 14.15 -14.53
C ASP A 522 4.37 13.81 -14.82
N GLY A 523 4.08 12.52 -14.92
CA GLY A 523 2.71 11.96 -14.88
C GLY A 523 2.02 12.05 -13.50
N PRO A 524 0.71 11.69 -13.40
CA PRO A 524 -0.09 11.83 -12.18
C PRO A 524 0.48 11.16 -10.92
N GLN A 525 1.26 10.09 -11.10
CA GLN A 525 1.93 9.35 -10.02
C GLN A 525 3.00 10.18 -9.30
N HIS A 526 3.51 11.24 -9.92
CA HIS A 526 4.56 12.10 -9.37
C HIS A 526 4.02 13.20 -8.45
N PHE A 527 2.70 13.31 -8.34
CA PHE A 527 2.04 14.32 -7.51
C PHE A 527 1.14 13.68 -6.44
N VAL A 528 0.92 14.43 -5.37
CA VAL A 528 -0.03 14.10 -4.30
C VAL A 528 -1.45 14.48 -4.73
N GLY A 529 -2.43 13.70 -4.28
CA GLY A 529 -3.86 13.91 -4.52
C GLY A 529 -4.40 13.06 -5.67
N PRO A 530 -5.73 12.99 -5.84
CA PRO A 530 -6.33 12.31 -6.97
C PRO A 530 -6.06 13.07 -8.26
N GLY A 531 -5.85 12.35 -9.37
CA GLY A 531 -5.53 12.96 -10.67
C GLY A 531 -6.54 14.01 -11.16
N ARG A 532 -7.80 13.93 -10.70
CA ARG A 532 -8.83 14.94 -11.00
C ARG A 532 -8.54 16.28 -10.32
N ASP A 533 -8.08 16.26 -9.07
CA ASP A 533 -7.74 17.47 -8.32
C ASP A 533 -6.41 18.04 -8.82
N GLN A 534 -5.42 17.16 -9.08
CA GLN A 534 -4.19 17.56 -9.74
C GLN A 534 -4.49 18.28 -11.07
N LEU A 535 -5.36 17.71 -11.91
CA LEU A 535 -5.75 18.31 -13.19
C LEU A 535 -6.48 19.65 -13.01
N ARG A 536 -7.33 19.78 -11.99
CA ARG A 536 -7.98 21.04 -11.66
C ARG A 536 -6.95 22.10 -11.29
N SER A 537 -6.04 21.79 -10.37
CA SER A 537 -4.96 22.70 -9.96
C SER A 537 -4.08 23.10 -11.15
N PHE A 538 -3.72 22.15 -12.03
CA PHE A 538 -2.98 22.47 -13.25
C PHE A 538 -3.73 23.44 -14.17
N ARG A 539 -5.04 23.26 -14.36
CA ARG A 539 -5.86 24.12 -15.22
C ARG A 539 -6.08 25.51 -14.61
N SER A 540 -6.13 25.61 -13.29
CA SER A 540 -6.26 26.89 -12.57
C SER A 540 -4.92 27.61 -12.35
N GLY A 541 -3.79 27.02 -12.75
CA GLY A 541 -2.46 27.58 -12.51
C GLY A 541 -1.98 27.42 -11.05
N GLU A 542 -2.67 26.62 -10.25
CA GLU A 542 -2.24 26.25 -8.89
C GLU A 542 -1.11 25.20 -8.92
N THR A 543 -0.18 25.35 -7.99
CA THR A 543 0.96 24.42 -7.82
C THR A 543 0.51 23.08 -7.25
N CYS A 544 0.78 21.99 -7.97
CA CYS A 544 0.63 20.64 -7.43
C CYS A 544 1.80 20.28 -6.51
N THR A 545 1.52 19.56 -5.42
CA THR A 545 2.55 19.05 -4.51
C THR A 545 3.19 17.80 -5.10
N LYS A 546 4.51 17.81 -5.32
CA LYS A 546 5.27 16.64 -5.78
C LYS A 546 5.39 15.60 -4.68
N THR A 547 5.54 14.33 -5.06
CA THR A 547 5.90 13.29 -4.08
C THR A 547 7.35 13.48 -3.63
N ALA A 548 7.68 13.00 -2.43
CA ALA A 548 9.06 13.03 -1.93
C ALA A 548 10.05 12.33 -2.87
N ALA A 549 9.62 11.24 -3.53
CA ALA A 549 10.44 10.53 -4.51
C ALA A 549 10.75 11.41 -5.73
N THR A 550 9.74 12.11 -6.26
CA THR A 550 9.90 13.05 -7.38
C THR A 550 10.79 14.22 -6.99
N GLU A 551 10.59 14.82 -5.81
CA GLU A 551 11.44 15.91 -5.33
C GLU A 551 12.90 15.47 -5.17
N LEU A 552 13.14 14.27 -4.61
CA LEU A 552 14.50 13.72 -4.50
C LEU A 552 15.13 13.52 -5.87
N ARG A 553 14.42 12.90 -6.83
CA ARG A 553 14.91 12.72 -8.20
C ARG A 553 15.34 14.06 -8.80
N ASP A 554 14.48 15.07 -8.70
CA ASP A 554 14.76 16.41 -9.24
C ASP A 554 15.99 17.05 -8.60
N LEU A 555 16.17 16.91 -7.28
CA LEU A 555 17.37 17.40 -6.58
C LEU A 555 18.65 16.70 -7.07
N PHE A 556 18.61 15.38 -7.30
CA PHE A 556 19.75 14.62 -7.80
C PHE A 556 20.10 14.98 -9.24
N LEU A 557 19.10 15.08 -10.11
CA LEU A 557 19.31 15.51 -11.49
C LEU A 557 19.88 16.93 -11.53
N ALA A 558 19.33 17.86 -10.74
CA ALA A 558 19.85 19.21 -10.65
C ALA A 558 21.31 19.26 -10.16
N LYS A 559 21.68 18.46 -9.16
CA LYS A 559 23.08 18.35 -8.69
C LYS A 559 24.01 17.73 -9.73
N THR A 560 23.53 16.75 -10.49
CA THR A 560 24.31 16.10 -11.54
C THR A 560 24.53 17.06 -12.73
N CYS A 561 23.52 17.85 -13.09
CA CYS A 561 23.58 18.87 -14.13
C CYS A 561 24.42 20.10 -13.74
N ALA A 562 24.46 20.49 -12.46
CA ALA A 562 25.19 21.68 -12.01
C ALA A 562 26.72 21.56 -12.11
N GLY A 563 27.26 20.35 -12.35
CA GLY A 563 28.70 20.09 -12.37
C GLY A 563 29.27 19.91 -10.96
N SER A 564 30.06 18.85 -10.80
CA SER A 564 30.96 18.61 -9.66
C SER A 564 32.20 19.49 -9.72
#